data_AF-A0A484ASU2-F1
#
_entry.id   AF-A0A484ASU2-F1
#
_cell.length_a   1.000
_cell.length_b   1.000
_cell.length_c   1.000
_cell.angle_alpha   90.00
_cell.angle_beta   90.00
_cell.angle_gamma   90.00
#
_symmetry.space_group_name_H-M   'P 1'
#
loop_
_entity.id
_entity.type
_entity.pdbx_description
1 polymer ?
#
loop_
_entity_poly.entity_id
_entity_poly.type
_entity_poly.pdbx_seq_one_letter_code
_entity_poly.pdbx_strand_id
1 'polypeptide(L)'
;YVGFIKKIMKLLQHGYNEIQSIEIELRILEETSAPPSRPPRDGYIIYCYGDCNRKFEEALLAQKKTVSLEESQFESPPLTQEKVLELIEQAYPSPVSPEDLAKDYGWNEQDVLLVIQSLQERGLIKSMEYNAYTRIHHEDKEIKVVKQMPTIASNKQPTIAIITAQYCEKLAVDAMLENKETFVRYTTVDSDPTLTNSLRKSNKKRRFGESNVYTLGNIGAHRIVSTKLPSAGSTREAMTATGNTTTRLLGTFQKVDYVFIVGVAGGVPHYTDYKKHVRLGDVVISYVDKQRALLNSKEKPYVYVYKTGDDVKTYFPVNDSLQQIAESLQANMELKRPWEKYLLDAQQSLAQKTESDFGRPDGKTDKLFMNIGNNEVIEVAHPIAADEINGVTRPRLHLGPIGSGRDLVRNDDLRTKFARKFGLLATDVEMSSVLDSIIGNCRESFILIKGISDYKDGMSTRKWQNYAALSAAAVVKSVICGMDAPTNV
;
A
#
# COMPACT_ATOMS: atom_id res chain seq x y z
N TYR A 1 -21.47 -20.18 -10.21
CA TYR A 1 -21.63 -21.48 -10.90
C TYR A 1 -20.89 -22.65 -10.23
N VAL A 2 -19.56 -22.60 -10.01
CA VAL A 2 -18.81 -23.73 -9.43
C VAL A 2 -19.29 -24.17 -8.03
N GLY A 3 -19.66 -23.21 -7.17
CA GLY A 3 -20.21 -23.51 -5.84
C GLY A 3 -21.58 -24.19 -5.88
N PHE A 4 -22.42 -23.84 -6.85
CA PHE A 4 -23.74 -24.42 -7.08
C PHE A 4 -23.64 -25.89 -7.50
N ILE A 5 -22.76 -26.18 -8.48
CA ILE A 5 -22.50 -27.55 -8.96
C ILE A 5 -21.94 -28.42 -7.83
N LYS A 6 -20.97 -27.92 -7.05
CA LYS A 6 -20.41 -28.65 -5.90
C LYS A 6 -21.46 -29.00 -4.85
N LYS A 7 -22.47 -28.14 -4.64
CA LYS A 7 -23.53 -28.37 -3.67
C LYS A 7 -24.51 -29.45 -4.14
N ILE A 8 -24.86 -29.44 -5.43
CA ILE A 8 -25.68 -30.50 -6.05
C ILE A 8 -24.97 -31.86 -5.97
N MET A 9 -23.69 -31.92 -6.31
CA MET A 9 -22.92 -33.16 -6.23
C MET A 9 -22.88 -33.73 -4.82
N LYS A 10 -22.67 -32.89 -3.80
CA LYS A 10 -22.67 -33.32 -2.40
C LYS A 10 -24.03 -33.83 -1.93
N LEU A 11 -25.13 -33.23 -2.37
CA LEU A 11 -26.48 -33.66 -2.01
C LEU A 11 -26.85 -34.99 -2.67
N LEU A 12 -26.46 -35.20 -3.94
CA LEU A 12 -26.71 -36.47 -4.64
C LEU A 12 -25.90 -37.63 -4.05
N GLN A 13 -24.66 -37.37 -3.62
CA GLN A 13 -23.83 -38.35 -2.91
C GLN A 13 -24.38 -38.77 -1.56
N HIS A 14 -25.29 -37.98 -0.95
CA HIS A 14 -25.83 -38.30 0.38
C HIS A 14 -27.03 -39.27 0.33
N GLY A 15 -27.62 -39.48 -0.85
CA GLY A 15 -28.80 -40.36 -1.03
C GLY A 15 -28.66 -41.44 -2.11
N TYR A 16 -27.64 -41.38 -2.97
CA TYR A 16 -27.49 -42.28 -4.11
C TYR A 16 -26.04 -42.77 -4.25
N ASN A 17 -25.73 -43.84 -3.53
CA ASN A 17 -24.35 -44.32 -3.32
C ASN A 17 -23.76 -45.03 -4.55
N GLU A 18 -24.57 -45.31 -5.57
CA GLU A 18 -24.19 -46.08 -6.77
C GLU A 18 -23.90 -45.21 -7.99
N ILE A 19 -24.07 -43.88 -7.89
CA ILE A 19 -23.85 -42.97 -9.02
C ILE A 19 -22.35 -42.76 -9.24
N GLN A 20 -21.84 -43.24 -10.38
CA GLN A 20 -20.41 -43.17 -10.73
C GLN A 20 -20.02 -41.95 -11.58
N SER A 21 -20.96 -41.35 -12.32
CA SER A 21 -20.73 -40.12 -13.09
C SER A 21 -22.03 -39.33 -13.26
N ILE A 22 -21.91 -37.99 -13.39
CA ILE A 22 -23.04 -37.08 -13.60
C ILE A 22 -22.61 -36.06 -14.64
N GLU A 23 -23.38 -35.95 -15.71
CA GLU A 23 -23.23 -34.91 -16.73
C GLU A 23 -24.35 -33.88 -16.54
N ILE A 24 -24.00 -32.58 -16.46
CA ILE A 24 -24.94 -31.50 -16.18
C ILE A 24 -24.88 -30.50 -17.33
N GLU A 25 -25.95 -30.42 -18.10
CA GLU A 25 -26.13 -29.40 -19.12
C GLU A 25 -27.03 -28.28 -18.59
N LEU A 26 -26.54 -27.05 -18.57
CA LEU A 26 -27.29 -25.87 -18.14
C LEU A 26 -27.63 -25.02 -19.36
N ARG A 27 -28.93 -24.90 -19.67
CA ARG A 27 -29.43 -23.99 -20.71
C ARG A 27 -30.40 -22.99 -20.09
N ILE A 28 -30.24 -21.71 -20.43
CA ILE A 28 -31.25 -20.68 -20.15
C ILE A 28 -32.29 -20.84 -21.25
N LEU A 29 -33.47 -21.36 -20.90
CA LEU A 29 -34.52 -21.61 -21.90
C LEU A 29 -35.34 -20.35 -22.18
N GLU A 30 -35.60 -19.52 -21.16
CA GLU A 30 -36.29 -18.22 -21.28
C GLU A 30 -35.85 -17.26 -20.15
N GLU A 31 -35.74 -15.96 -20.43
CA GLU A 31 -35.65 -14.92 -19.40
C GLU A 31 -37.05 -14.67 -18.82
N THR A 32 -37.28 -15.11 -17.58
CA THR A 32 -38.57 -14.93 -16.90
C THR A 32 -38.54 -13.67 -16.04
N SER A 33 -39.46 -12.74 -16.32
CA SER A 33 -39.60 -11.46 -15.61
C SER A 33 -40.29 -11.57 -14.24
N ALA A 34 -40.81 -12.75 -13.87
CA ALA A 34 -41.43 -13.02 -12.58
C ALA A 34 -41.36 -14.51 -12.21
N PRO A 35 -41.36 -14.86 -10.91
CA PRO A 35 -41.32 -16.25 -10.46
C PRO A 35 -42.64 -17.01 -10.77
N PRO A 36 -42.58 -18.33 -11.02
CA PRO A 36 -43.74 -19.13 -11.39
C PRO A 36 -44.76 -19.27 -10.24
N SER A 37 -46.05 -19.23 -10.56
CA SER A 37 -47.16 -19.06 -9.62
C SER A 37 -47.90 -20.34 -9.22
N ARG A 38 -47.34 -21.54 -9.42
CA ARG A 38 -48.00 -22.82 -9.06
C ARG A 38 -47.01 -23.83 -8.44
N PRO A 39 -47.40 -24.59 -7.38
CA PRO A 39 -46.52 -25.60 -6.79
C PRO A 39 -46.30 -26.78 -7.75
N PRO A 40 -45.14 -27.46 -7.71
CA PRO A 40 -44.85 -28.57 -8.60
C PRO A 40 -45.41 -29.88 -8.02
N ARG A 41 -45.62 -30.86 -8.89
CA ARG A 41 -46.13 -32.20 -8.52
C ARG A 41 -45.15 -32.94 -7.59
N ASP A 42 -45.64 -33.96 -6.89
CA ASP A 42 -44.81 -34.82 -6.03
C ASP A 42 -43.55 -35.33 -6.76
N GLY A 43 -42.39 -35.15 -6.13
CA GLY A 43 -41.08 -35.51 -6.68
C GLY A 43 -40.21 -34.35 -7.18
N TYR A 44 -40.66 -33.09 -7.08
CA TYR A 44 -39.88 -31.90 -7.45
C TYR A 44 -39.59 -30.99 -6.24
N ILE A 45 -38.37 -30.44 -6.15
CA ILE A 45 -37.96 -29.50 -5.09
C ILE A 45 -37.78 -28.11 -5.70
N ILE A 46 -38.48 -27.11 -5.14
CA ILE A 46 -38.24 -25.69 -5.44
C ILE A 46 -37.21 -25.15 -4.46
N TYR A 47 -36.16 -24.49 -4.96
CA TYR A 47 -35.27 -23.67 -4.15
C TYR A 47 -35.41 -22.19 -4.55
N CYS A 48 -35.82 -21.35 -3.60
CA CYS A 48 -35.75 -19.90 -3.73
C CYS A 48 -34.37 -19.39 -3.28
N TYR A 49 -33.80 -18.48 -4.04
CA TYR A 49 -32.63 -17.69 -3.65
C TYR A 49 -33.05 -16.22 -3.62
N GLY A 50 -33.12 -15.63 -2.42
CA GLY A 50 -33.60 -14.27 -2.20
C GLY A 50 -34.80 -14.19 -1.26
N ASP A 51 -34.84 -13.14 -0.45
CA ASP A 51 -35.69 -12.94 0.73
C ASP A 51 -37.16 -12.62 0.35
N CYS A 52 -37.98 -13.67 0.27
CA CYS A 52 -39.40 -13.57 -0.04
C CYS A 52 -40.23 -13.51 1.25
N ASN A 53 -40.26 -12.33 1.91
CA ASN A 53 -41.48 -11.77 2.51
C ASN A 53 -41.27 -10.35 3.08
N ARG A 54 -41.89 -9.35 2.41
CA ARG A 54 -42.52 -8.15 3.00
C ARG A 54 -41.89 -7.54 4.27
N LYS A 55 -40.61 -7.15 4.20
CA LYS A 55 -40.06 -5.94 4.85
C LYS A 55 -39.06 -5.19 3.96
N PHE A 56 -38.84 -5.69 2.74
CA PHE A 56 -37.74 -5.28 1.88
C PHE A 56 -37.99 -3.95 1.18
N GLU A 57 -39.18 -3.62 0.70
CA GLU A 57 -39.39 -2.34 -0.01
C GLU A 57 -39.29 -1.11 0.91
N GLU A 58 -39.77 -1.20 2.16
CA GLU A 58 -39.57 -0.13 3.16
C GLU A 58 -38.10 -0.03 3.60
N ALA A 59 -37.40 -1.17 3.72
CA ALA A 59 -35.96 -1.20 3.98
C ALA A 59 -35.11 -0.73 2.79
N LEU A 60 -35.55 -0.95 1.55
CA LEU A 60 -34.85 -0.56 0.32
C LEU A 60 -35.04 0.94 0.03
N LEU A 61 -36.18 1.53 0.40
CA LEU A 61 -36.37 2.99 0.37
C LEU A 61 -35.58 3.69 1.48
N ALA A 62 -35.40 3.04 2.64
CA ALA A 62 -34.47 3.50 3.68
C ALA A 62 -33.00 3.31 3.26
N GLN A 63 -32.65 2.19 2.60
CA GLN A 63 -31.29 1.89 2.13
C GLN A 63 -30.87 2.70 0.90
N LYS A 64 -31.78 3.02 -0.03
CA LYS A 64 -31.50 3.91 -1.17
C LYS A 64 -31.33 5.38 -0.77
N LYS A 65 -31.63 5.74 0.47
CA LYS A 65 -31.31 7.05 1.05
C LYS A 65 -30.06 7.06 1.94
N THR A 66 -29.47 5.91 2.20
CA THR A 66 -28.17 5.81 2.89
C THR A 66 -27.04 5.71 1.87
N VAL A 67 -26.34 6.82 1.70
CA VAL A 67 -25.09 6.89 0.93
C VAL A 67 -24.00 6.16 1.72
N SER A 68 -23.93 4.85 1.54
CA SER A 68 -22.78 4.04 1.95
C SER A 68 -21.76 4.02 0.81
N LEU A 69 -20.54 4.47 1.07
CA LEU A 69 -19.37 4.43 0.18
C LEU A 69 -18.88 3.01 -0.15
N GLU A 70 -19.59 1.96 0.27
CA GLU A 70 -19.07 0.58 0.26
C GLU A 70 -19.58 -0.30 -0.89
N GLU A 71 -20.65 0.06 -1.60
CA GLU A 71 -21.18 -0.76 -2.71
C GLU A 71 -20.62 -0.42 -4.09
N SER A 72 -19.82 0.63 -4.24
CA SER A 72 -19.21 0.99 -5.54
C SER A 72 -17.97 0.15 -5.92
N GLN A 73 -17.62 -0.89 -5.14
CA GLN A 73 -16.45 -1.75 -5.43
C GLN A 73 -16.71 -2.82 -6.51
N PHE A 74 -17.93 -2.93 -7.01
CA PHE A 74 -18.26 -3.79 -8.17
C PHE A 74 -18.53 -2.99 -9.46
N GLU A 75 -18.52 -1.67 -9.40
CA GLU A 75 -18.39 -0.85 -10.60
C GLU A 75 -16.90 -0.74 -10.93
N SER A 76 -16.54 -1.10 -12.16
CA SER A 76 -15.21 -0.80 -12.67
C SER A 76 -14.93 0.69 -12.47
N PRO A 77 -13.78 1.08 -11.88
CA PRO A 77 -13.48 2.48 -11.68
C PRO A 77 -13.54 3.20 -13.03
N PRO A 78 -13.95 4.48 -13.09
CA PRO A 78 -14.03 5.19 -14.36
C PRO A 78 -12.66 5.25 -15.02
N LEU A 79 -12.62 4.98 -16.33
CA LEU A 79 -11.42 5.15 -17.14
C LEU A 79 -11.09 6.65 -17.22
N THR A 80 -10.00 7.05 -16.58
CA THR A 80 -9.51 8.44 -16.54
C THR A 80 -7.99 8.45 -16.73
N GLN A 81 -7.43 9.58 -17.18
CA GLN A 81 -5.99 9.70 -17.36
C GLN A 81 -5.24 9.51 -16.04
N GLU A 82 -5.79 10.08 -14.97
CA GLU A 82 -5.26 10.00 -13.62
C GLU A 82 -5.26 8.55 -13.13
N LYS A 83 -6.35 7.80 -13.38
CA LYS A 83 -6.43 6.41 -12.95
C LYS A 83 -5.47 5.51 -13.71
N VAL A 84 -5.34 5.68 -15.02
CA VAL A 84 -4.37 4.88 -15.81
C VAL A 84 -2.93 5.20 -15.39
N LEU A 85 -2.61 6.47 -15.19
CA LEU A 85 -1.29 6.89 -14.69
C LEU A 85 -0.99 6.29 -13.32
N GLU A 86 -1.97 6.33 -12.40
CA GLU A 86 -1.86 5.70 -11.08
C GLU A 86 -1.52 4.22 -11.16
N LEU A 87 -2.19 3.47 -12.04
CA LEU A 87 -1.95 2.03 -12.18
C LEU A 87 -0.55 1.73 -12.74
N ILE A 88 -0.07 2.55 -13.67
CA ILE A 88 1.30 2.46 -14.20
C ILE A 88 2.31 2.80 -13.10
N GLU A 89 2.05 3.81 -12.27
CA GLU A 89 2.90 4.20 -11.14
C GLU A 89 2.94 3.14 -10.03
N GLN A 90 1.80 2.50 -9.73
CA GLN A 90 1.71 1.40 -8.78
C GLN A 90 2.52 0.19 -9.23
N ALA A 91 2.49 -0.13 -10.52
CA ALA A 91 3.27 -1.24 -11.10
C ALA A 91 4.76 -0.94 -11.26
N TYR A 92 5.16 0.35 -11.27
CA TYR A 92 6.56 0.74 -11.46
C TYR A 92 7.49 0.02 -10.47
N PRO A 93 8.60 -0.61 -10.92
CA PRO A 93 9.22 -0.48 -12.26
C PRO A 93 8.72 -1.47 -13.32
N SER A 94 7.76 -2.33 -13.01
CA SER A 94 7.23 -3.34 -13.94
C SER A 94 6.42 -2.68 -15.06
N PRO A 95 6.71 -2.99 -16.34
CA PRO A 95 5.90 -2.52 -17.45
C PRO A 95 4.47 -3.09 -17.42
N VAL A 96 3.49 -2.28 -17.83
CA VAL A 96 2.07 -2.65 -17.88
C VAL A 96 1.56 -2.60 -19.31
N SER A 97 0.78 -3.60 -19.72
CA SER A 97 0.17 -3.63 -21.05
C SER A 97 -1.26 -3.04 -21.03
N PRO A 98 -1.71 -2.40 -22.12
CA PRO A 98 -3.10 -1.94 -22.27
C PRO A 98 -4.11 -3.09 -22.14
N GLU A 99 -3.76 -4.27 -22.65
CA GLU A 99 -4.58 -5.49 -22.58
C GLU A 99 -4.81 -5.92 -21.12
N ASP A 100 -3.75 -5.94 -20.30
CA ASP A 100 -3.86 -6.29 -18.88
C ASP A 100 -4.72 -5.25 -18.13
N LEU A 101 -4.52 -3.95 -18.40
CA LEU A 101 -5.32 -2.88 -17.79
C LEU A 101 -6.81 -3.00 -18.15
N ALA A 102 -7.11 -3.18 -19.43
CA ALA A 102 -8.47 -3.33 -19.94
C ALA A 102 -9.16 -4.54 -19.29
N LYS A 103 -8.45 -5.67 -19.19
CA LYS A 103 -8.97 -6.90 -18.60
C LYS A 103 -9.18 -6.80 -17.10
N ASP A 104 -8.20 -6.29 -16.35
CA ASP A 104 -8.23 -6.27 -14.89
C ASP A 104 -9.27 -5.28 -14.35
N TYR A 105 -9.57 -4.22 -15.10
CA TYR A 105 -10.52 -3.17 -14.71
C TYR A 105 -11.81 -3.17 -15.53
N GLY A 106 -12.00 -4.10 -16.46
CA GLY A 106 -13.22 -4.19 -17.27
C GLY A 106 -13.42 -2.99 -18.21
N TRP A 107 -12.33 -2.40 -18.71
CA TRP A 107 -12.35 -1.30 -19.68
C TRP A 107 -12.23 -1.80 -21.11
N ASN A 108 -12.57 -0.94 -22.06
CA ASN A 108 -12.28 -1.20 -23.47
C ASN A 108 -10.80 -0.90 -23.77
N GLU A 109 -10.11 -1.85 -24.41
CA GLU A 109 -8.69 -1.75 -24.75
C GLU A 109 -8.39 -0.55 -25.68
N GLN A 110 -9.26 -0.23 -26.63
CA GLN A 110 -9.06 0.94 -27.51
C GLN A 110 -9.09 2.26 -26.71
N ASP A 111 -9.98 2.37 -25.73
CA ASP A 111 -10.09 3.58 -24.92
C ASP A 111 -8.87 3.73 -23.99
N VAL A 112 -8.38 2.62 -23.45
CA VAL A 112 -7.14 2.59 -22.65
C VAL A 112 -5.94 3.02 -23.50
N LEU A 113 -5.85 2.58 -24.75
CA LEU A 113 -4.79 2.98 -25.68
C LEU A 113 -4.79 4.49 -25.96
N LEU A 114 -5.96 5.10 -26.15
CA LEU A 114 -6.08 6.55 -26.33
C LEU A 114 -5.57 7.31 -25.10
N VAL A 115 -5.90 6.83 -23.90
CA VAL A 115 -5.40 7.42 -22.65
C VAL A 115 -3.88 7.27 -22.54
N ILE A 116 -3.34 6.09 -22.85
CA ILE A 116 -1.88 5.83 -22.85
C ILE A 116 -1.17 6.75 -23.83
N GLN A 117 -1.71 6.93 -25.05
CA GLN A 117 -1.13 7.84 -26.04
C GLN A 117 -1.07 9.27 -25.50
N SER A 118 -2.15 9.76 -24.86
CA SER A 118 -2.17 11.08 -24.24
C SER A 118 -1.13 11.22 -23.12
N LEU A 119 -0.94 10.19 -22.29
CA LEU A 119 0.09 10.17 -21.24
C LEU A 119 1.51 10.15 -21.82
N GLN A 120 1.72 9.49 -22.97
CA GLN A 120 3.00 9.52 -23.69
C GLN A 120 3.30 10.89 -24.30
N GLU A 121 2.31 11.54 -24.92
CA GLU A 121 2.44 12.89 -25.49
C GLU A 121 2.80 13.92 -24.41
N ARG A 122 2.30 13.74 -23.18
CA ARG A 122 2.68 14.52 -22.00
C ARG A 122 4.07 14.17 -21.43
N GLY A 123 4.76 13.19 -22.00
CA GLY A 123 6.08 12.74 -21.54
C GLY A 123 6.07 12.08 -20.17
N LEU A 124 4.94 11.52 -19.72
CA LEU A 124 4.82 10.90 -18.40
C LEU A 124 5.22 9.41 -18.42
N ILE A 125 4.95 8.72 -19.52
CA ILE A 125 5.23 7.29 -19.68
C ILE A 125 5.98 7.04 -20.98
N LYS A 126 6.73 5.94 -21.04
CA LYS A 126 7.44 5.48 -22.25
C LYS A 126 6.99 4.08 -22.65
N SER A 127 7.07 3.79 -23.94
CA SER A 127 6.89 2.44 -24.46
C SER A 127 8.13 1.59 -24.17
N MET A 128 7.86 0.31 -23.94
CA MET A 128 8.82 -0.77 -23.78
C MET A 128 8.55 -1.81 -24.87
N GLU A 129 9.35 -2.88 -24.91
CA GLU A 129 9.09 -4.01 -25.80
C GLU A 129 7.68 -4.61 -25.56
N TYR A 130 7.11 -5.23 -26.61
CA TYR A 130 5.83 -5.94 -26.55
C TYR A 130 4.61 -5.10 -26.13
N ASN A 131 4.55 -3.82 -26.54
CA ASN A 131 3.41 -2.94 -26.27
C ASN A 131 3.12 -2.75 -24.77
N ALA A 132 4.17 -2.75 -23.96
CA ALA A 132 4.09 -2.44 -22.54
C ALA A 132 4.59 -1.02 -22.26
N TYR A 133 4.12 -0.41 -21.17
CA TYR A 133 4.41 0.97 -20.83
C TYR A 133 4.89 1.08 -19.38
N THR A 134 5.81 2.00 -19.12
CA THR A 134 6.32 2.28 -17.77
C THR A 134 6.51 3.77 -17.54
N ARG A 135 6.49 4.19 -16.27
CA ARG A 135 6.66 5.59 -15.88
C ARG A 135 8.07 6.09 -16.27
N ILE A 136 8.13 7.31 -16.82
CA ILE A 136 9.41 8.01 -17.03
C ILE A 136 9.81 8.69 -15.72
N HIS A 137 11.03 8.40 -15.25
CA HIS A 137 11.68 9.19 -14.21
C HIS A 137 12.58 10.24 -14.87
N HIS A 138 12.16 11.50 -14.84
CA HIS A 138 12.87 12.62 -15.48
C HIS A 138 14.16 13.04 -14.77
N GLU A 139 14.41 12.56 -13.56
CA GLU A 139 15.56 12.99 -12.75
C GLU A 139 16.88 12.29 -13.08
N ASP A 140 16.83 11.13 -13.73
CA ASP A 140 18.02 10.28 -13.84
C ASP A 140 18.61 10.37 -15.26
N LYS A 141 19.49 11.36 -15.45
CA LYS A 141 20.44 11.36 -16.58
C LYS A 141 21.34 10.10 -16.59
N GLU A 142 21.28 9.28 -15.52
CA GLU A 142 22.02 8.02 -15.35
C GLU A 142 21.13 6.83 -14.94
N ILE A 143 19.92 6.64 -15.49
CA ILE A 143 19.24 5.34 -15.34
C ILE A 143 20.07 4.27 -16.04
N LYS A 144 20.79 3.48 -15.25
CA LYS A 144 21.60 2.37 -15.74
C LYS A 144 20.71 1.13 -15.79
N VAL A 145 20.26 0.78 -16.99
CA VAL A 145 19.54 -0.47 -17.22
C VAL A 145 20.55 -1.62 -17.16
N VAL A 146 20.38 -2.54 -16.23
CA VAL A 146 21.34 -3.61 -15.97
C VAL A 146 20.67 -4.98 -15.96
N LYS A 147 21.35 -5.99 -16.53
CA LYS A 147 20.91 -7.40 -16.40
C LYS A 147 21.13 -7.94 -14.98
N GLN A 148 22.22 -7.49 -14.36
CA GLN A 148 22.61 -7.80 -12.99
C GLN A 148 23.24 -6.56 -12.37
N MET A 149 23.04 -6.37 -11.07
CA MET A 149 23.68 -5.25 -10.36
C MET A 149 25.20 -5.37 -10.47
N PRO A 150 25.91 -4.27 -10.80
CA PRO A 150 27.36 -4.27 -10.82
C PRO A 150 27.90 -4.61 -9.45
N THR A 151 29.03 -5.30 -9.40
CA THR A 151 29.73 -5.58 -8.14
C THR A 151 30.23 -4.25 -7.58
N ILE A 152 29.59 -3.79 -6.50
CA ILE A 152 29.99 -2.56 -5.81
C ILE A 152 31.10 -2.90 -4.83
N ALA A 153 32.19 -2.13 -4.89
CA ALA A 153 33.32 -2.26 -3.97
C ALA A 153 32.83 -2.20 -2.52
N SER A 154 33.48 -2.97 -1.64
CA SER A 154 33.05 -3.17 -0.25
C SER A 154 32.84 -1.86 0.52
N ASN A 155 33.68 -0.84 0.30
CA ASN A 155 33.58 0.48 0.93
C ASN A 155 32.50 1.40 0.33
N LYS A 156 31.96 1.06 -0.83
CA LYS A 156 30.87 1.79 -1.51
C LYS A 156 29.50 1.12 -1.33
N GLN A 157 29.46 -0.02 -0.65
CA GLN A 157 28.22 -0.73 -0.36
C GLN A 157 27.37 0.09 0.64
N PRO A 158 26.05 0.21 0.41
CA PRO A 158 25.16 0.88 1.34
C PRO A 158 25.03 0.10 2.64
N THR A 159 24.90 0.82 3.74
CA THR A 159 24.66 0.26 5.08
C THR A 159 23.21 0.41 5.52
N ILE A 160 22.43 1.21 4.79
CA ILE A 160 21.03 1.51 5.07
C ILE A 160 20.19 1.21 3.83
N ALA A 161 19.09 0.49 4.02
CA ALA A 161 18.05 0.30 3.01
C ALA A 161 16.80 1.09 3.35
N ILE A 162 16.20 1.74 2.35
CA ILE A 162 14.88 2.36 2.43
C ILE A 162 13.93 1.64 1.48
N ILE A 163 12.82 1.12 2.01
CA ILE A 163 11.80 0.39 1.26
C ILE A 163 10.51 1.21 1.25
N THR A 164 9.98 1.47 0.06
CA THR A 164 8.70 2.17 -0.16
C THR A 164 7.74 1.31 -0.98
N ALA A 165 6.43 1.53 -0.86
CA ALA A 165 5.40 0.78 -1.57
C ALA A 165 4.78 1.59 -2.72
N GLN A 166 4.56 2.89 -2.51
CA GLN A 166 3.92 3.78 -3.47
C GLN A 166 4.94 4.62 -4.25
N TYR A 167 4.50 5.11 -5.41
CA TYR A 167 5.35 5.92 -6.30
C TYR A 167 5.71 7.27 -5.68
N CYS A 168 4.73 7.97 -5.08
CA CYS A 168 4.96 9.24 -4.39
C CYS A 168 5.93 9.09 -3.20
N GLU A 169 5.92 7.96 -2.49
CA GLU A 169 6.87 7.64 -1.43
C GLU A 169 8.29 7.50 -1.96
N LYS A 170 8.45 6.83 -3.12
CA LYS A 170 9.76 6.71 -3.77
C LYS A 170 10.31 8.08 -4.17
N LEU A 171 9.49 8.92 -4.81
CA LEU A 171 9.87 10.29 -5.17
C LEU A 171 10.26 11.12 -3.95
N ALA A 172 9.48 11.04 -2.87
CA ALA A 172 9.76 11.72 -1.61
C ALA A 172 11.10 11.28 -1.00
N VAL A 173 11.38 9.98 -0.97
CA VAL A 173 12.66 9.44 -0.47
C VAL A 173 13.82 9.85 -1.37
N ASP A 174 13.67 9.77 -2.69
CA ASP A 174 14.74 10.13 -3.63
C ASP A 174 15.10 11.61 -3.57
N ALA A 175 14.14 12.48 -3.26
CA ALA A 175 14.39 13.90 -3.03
C ALA A 175 15.25 14.16 -1.78
N MET A 176 15.36 13.20 -0.86
CA MET A 176 16.22 13.31 0.32
C MET A 176 17.66 12.88 0.05
N LEU A 177 17.91 12.15 -1.04
CA LEU A 177 19.21 11.59 -1.41
C LEU A 177 20.09 12.59 -2.16
N GLU A 178 21.38 12.55 -1.84
CA GLU A 178 22.43 13.28 -2.55
C GLU A 178 23.27 12.30 -3.40
N ASN A 179 23.86 12.78 -4.50
CA ASN A 179 24.71 11.97 -5.40
C ASN A 179 24.06 10.65 -5.84
N LYS A 180 22.84 10.76 -6.39
CA LYS A 180 22.01 9.61 -6.72
C LYS A 180 22.44 8.89 -8.00
N GLU A 181 22.40 7.56 -7.96
CA GLU A 181 22.54 6.68 -9.11
C GLU A 181 21.42 5.64 -9.08
N THR A 182 20.61 5.59 -10.14
CA THR A 182 19.49 4.64 -10.23
C THR A 182 19.81 3.50 -11.18
N PHE A 183 19.66 2.28 -10.69
CA PHE A 183 19.79 1.05 -11.44
C PHE A 183 18.42 0.41 -11.60
N VAL A 184 18.04 0.12 -12.84
CA VAL A 184 16.80 -0.60 -13.13
C VAL A 184 17.16 -1.94 -13.74
N ARG A 185 16.72 -3.00 -13.09
CA ARG A 185 16.83 -4.36 -13.60
C ARG A 185 15.48 -4.77 -14.15
N TYR A 186 15.36 -4.75 -15.48
CA TYR A 186 14.26 -5.42 -16.16
C TYR A 186 14.62 -6.89 -16.33
N THR A 187 13.72 -7.78 -15.91
CA THR A 187 13.81 -9.18 -16.34
C THR A 187 13.48 -9.23 -17.82
N THR A 188 14.41 -9.73 -18.62
CA THR A 188 14.14 -10.11 -20.01
C THR A 188 13.00 -11.13 -20.01
N VAL A 189 11.97 -10.90 -20.85
CA VAL A 189 11.08 -11.96 -21.31
C VAL A 189 11.91 -13.11 -21.87
N ASP A 190 11.36 -14.33 -21.85
CA ASP A 190 11.92 -15.48 -22.57
C ASP A 190 12.21 -15.08 -24.03
N SER A 191 13.46 -14.71 -24.28
CA SER A 191 14.00 -14.45 -25.61
C SER A 191 14.49 -15.79 -26.14
N ASP A 192 13.59 -16.74 -26.37
CA ASP A 192 13.92 -17.88 -27.21
C ASP A 192 13.74 -17.45 -28.68
N PRO A 193 14.82 -17.22 -29.43
CA PRO A 193 14.75 -16.83 -30.84
C PRO A 193 14.23 -17.98 -31.72
N THR A 194 14.16 -19.22 -31.18
CA THR A 194 13.66 -20.41 -31.88
C THR A 194 12.16 -20.63 -31.69
N LEU A 195 11.48 -19.84 -30.86
CA LEU A 195 10.02 -19.75 -30.83
C LEU A 195 9.52 -18.95 -32.03
N THR A 196 9.79 -19.45 -33.23
CA THR A 196 9.12 -19.04 -34.47
C THR A 196 7.61 -19.13 -34.26
N ASN A 197 6.91 -18.03 -34.56
CA ASN A 197 5.51 -17.79 -35.01
C ASN A 197 4.38 -18.87 -34.95
N SER A 198 4.61 -20.07 -34.43
CA SER A 198 3.71 -21.21 -34.48
C SER A 198 2.86 -21.39 -33.21
N LEU A 199 3.00 -20.51 -32.20
CA LEU A 199 2.14 -20.48 -31.00
C LEU A 199 1.31 -19.19 -30.88
N ARG A 200 0.83 -18.65 -32.00
CA ARG A 200 -0.31 -17.71 -32.02
C ARG A 200 -1.62 -18.31 -31.45
N LYS A 201 -1.63 -19.58 -31.04
CA LYS A 201 -2.78 -20.31 -30.47
C LYS A 201 -2.70 -20.66 -28.98
N SER A 202 -1.65 -20.25 -28.25
CA SER A 202 -1.64 -20.49 -26.80
C SER A 202 -2.15 -19.24 -26.06
N ASN A 203 -3.29 -19.34 -25.39
CA ASN A 203 -3.81 -18.36 -24.40
C ASN A 203 -2.92 -18.25 -23.14
N LYS A 204 -1.62 -18.50 -23.26
CA LYS A 204 -0.68 -18.50 -22.14
C LYS A 204 -0.23 -17.04 -21.92
N LYS A 205 -0.69 -16.45 -20.80
CA LYS A 205 -0.30 -15.11 -20.34
C LYS A 205 1.22 -14.96 -20.47
N ARG A 206 1.70 -14.03 -21.30
CA ARG A 206 3.13 -13.73 -21.41
C ARG A 206 3.55 -13.11 -20.08
N ARG A 207 4.51 -13.73 -19.39
CA ARG A 207 4.92 -13.30 -18.05
C ARG A 207 6.23 -12.53 -18.15
N PHE A 208 6.19 -11.25 -17.84
CA PHE A 208 7.39 -10.51 -17.47
C PHE A 208 7.83 -10.99 -16.08
N GLY A 209 9.13 -11.16 -15.87
CA GLY A 209 9.64 -11.34 -14.52
C GLY A 209 9.52 -10.06 -13.69
N GLU A 210 9.80 -10.16 -12.40
CA GLU A 210 9.77 -9.02 -11.48
C GLU A 210 10.92 -8.05 -11.78
N SER A 211 10.58 -6.82 -12.18
CA SER A 211 11.56 -5.75 -12.34
C SER A 211 11.85 -5.10 -10.99
N ASN A 212 13.10 -4.68 -10.78
CA ASN A 212 13.52 -4.01 -9.54
C ASN A 212 14.22 -2.68 -9.86
N VAL A 213 14.03 -1.69 -8.99
CA VAL A 213 14.66 -0.37 -9.09
C VAL A 213 15.41 -0.08 -7.81
N TYR A 214 16.70 0.23 -7.92
CA TYR A 214 17.55 0.59 -6.80
C TYR A 214 18.13 1.97 -7.05
N THR A 215 17.86 2.92 -6.16
CA THR A 215 18.53 4.22 -6.19
C THR A 215 19.52 4.27 -5.06
N LEU A 216 20.81 4.34 -5.39
CA LEU A 216 21.88 4.54 -4.44
C LEU A 216 22.15 6.03 -4.27
N GLY A 217 22.45 6.46 -3.06
CA GLY A 217 22.76 7.86 -2.77
C GLY A 217 23.30 8.01 -1.36
N ASN A 218 23.45 9.25 -0.92
CA ASN A 218 23.94 9.57 0.42
C ASN A 218 22.90 10.36 1.21
N ILE A 219 22.81 10.10 2.50
CA ILE A 219 22.18 10.99 3.48
C ILE A 219 23.19 11.23 4.60
N GLY A 220 23.67 12.46 4.71
CA GLY A 220 24.78 12.77 5.63
C GLY A 220 25.99 11.90 5.31
N ALA A 221 26.53 11.22 6.34
CA ALA A 221 27.68 10.32 6.20
C ALA A 221 27.32 8.90 5.73
N HIS A 222 26.04 8.59 5.54
CA HIS A 222 25.58 7.22 5.27
C HIS A 222 25.30 6.99 3.79
N ARG A 223 25.77 5.85 3.28
CA ARG A 223 25.44 5.34 1.95
C ARG A 223 24.13 4.56 2.02
N ILE A 224 23.17 4.96 1.20
CA ILE A 224 21.79 4.49 1.22
C ILE A 224 21.47 3.77 -0.08
N VAL A 225 20.63 2.74 -0.01
CA VAL A 225 19.89 2.22 -1.15
C VAL A 225 18.40 2.35 -0.91
N SER A 226 17.66 2.98 -1.82
CA SER A 226 16.20 3.02 -1.82
C SER A 226 15.63 2.11 -2.91
N THR A 227 14.51 1.45 -2.62
CA THR A 227 13.74 0.65 -3.58
C THR A 227 12.26 0.89 -3.42
N LYS A 228 11.52 0.84 -4.53
CA LYS A 228 10.06 0.74 -4.54
C LYS A 228 9.65 -0.72 -4.73
N LEU A 229 8.63 -1.17 -4.02
CA LEU A 229 8.03 -2.48 -4.20
C LEU A 229 7.20 -2.51 -5.51
N PRO A 230 7.26 -3.61 -6.28
CA PRO A 230 6.71 -3.69 -7.64
C PRO A 230 5.19 -3.73 -7.70
N SER A 231 4.53 -4.14 -6.62
CA SER A 231 3.08 -4.16 -6.52
C SER A 231 2.67 -3.94 -5.07
N ALA A 232 1.89 -2.89 -4.87
CA ALA A 232 1.23 -2.59 -3.61
C ALA A 232 -0.06 -3.43 -3.52
N GLY A 233 -0.26 -4.12 -2.40
CA GLY A 233 -1.52 -4.74 -2.05
C GLY A 233 -1.38 -6.05 -1.29
N SER A 234 -2.49 -6.53 -0.72
CA SER A 234 -2.52 -7.77 0.07
C SER A 234 -2.95 -9.00 -0.73
N THR A 235 -2.87 -8.97 -2.07
CA THR A 235 -3.02 -10.21 -2.86
C THR A 235 -1.82 -11.12 -2.59
N ARG A 236 -2.00 -12.43 -2.75
CA ARG A 236 -0.91 -13.37 -2.50
C ARG A 236 0.26 -13.12 -3.43
N GLU A 237 -0.04 -12.74 -4.67
CA GLU A 237 0.91 -12.40 -5.71
C GLU A 237 1.72 -11.14 -5.32
N ALA A 238 1.05 -10.07 -4.88
CA ALA A 238 1.71 -8.84 -4.43
C ALA A 238 2.56 -9.06 -3.16
N MET A 239 2.05 -9.82 -2.18
CA MET A 239 2.82 -10.18 -0.98
C MET A 239 4.07 -10.97 -1.32
N THR A 240 3.97 -11.94 -2.24
CA THR A 240 5.12 -12.76 -2.70
C THR A 240 6.14 -11.90 -3.42
N ALA A 241 5.70 -11.04 -4.35
CA ALA A 241 6.59 -10.14 -5.08
C ALA A 241 7.30 -9.16 -4.14
N THR A 242 6.58 -8.59 -3.18
CA THR A 242 7.13 -7.69 -2.16
C THR A 242 8.19 -8.37 -1.29
N GLY A 243 7.93 -9.60 -0.82
CA GLY A 243 8.90 -10.35 -0.04
C GLY A 243 10.14 -10.73 -0.86
N ASN A 244 9.94 -11.12 -2.12
CA ASN A 244 11.03 -11.42 -3.05
C ASN A 244 11.91 -10.20 -3.31
N THR A 245 11.32 -9.04 -3.61
CA THR A 245 12.08 -7.79 -3.83
C THR A 245 12.86 -7.40 -2.57
N THR A 246 12.26 -7.51 -1.38
CA THR A 246 12.94 -7.24 -0.11
C THR A 246 14.12 -8.19 0.11
N THR A 247 13.92 -9.49 -0.11
CA THR A 247 14.97 -10.49 0.03
C THR A 247 16.09 -10.28 -1.00
N ARG A 248 15.76 -9.93 -2.24
CA ARG A 248 16.74 -9.62 -3.29
C ARG A 248 17.57 -8.37 -2.95
N LEU A 249 16.93 -7.32 -2.40
CA LEU A 249 17.63 -6.13 -1.93
C LEU A 249 18.68 -6.49 -0.88
N LEU A 250 18.26 -7.18 0.18
CA LEU A 250 19.13 -7.56 1.31
C LEU A 250 20.21 -8.57 0.92
N GLY A 251 19.95 -9.43 -0.07
CA GLY A 251 20.94 -10.35 -0.63
C GLY A 251 21.94 -9.68 -1.58
N THR A 252 21.52 -8.63 -2.29
CA THR A 252 22.38 -7.84 -3.20
C THR A 252 23.30 -6.92 -2.42
N PHE A 253 22.77 -6.25 -1.40
CA PHE A 253 23.49 -5.29 -0.57
C PHE A 253 23.70 -5.87 0.83
N GLN A 254 24.64 -6.80 0.94
CA GLN A 254 24.84 -7.62 2.15
C GLN A 254 25.28 -6.81 3.38
N LYS A 255 25.84 -5.62 3.17
CA LYS A 255 26.26 -4.68 4.24
C LYS A 255 25.13 -3.83 4.81
N VAL A 256 23.90 -3.99 4.33
CA VAL A 256 22.75 -3.28 4.90
C VAL A 256 22.46 -3.82 6.30
N ASP A 257 22.64 -2.99 7.31
CA ASP A 257 22.37 -3.33 8.71
C ASP A 257 21.08 -2.68 9.23
N TYR A 258 20.70 -1.54 8.65
CA TYR A 258 19.53 -0.76 9.04
C TYR A 258 18.49 -0.73 7.91
N VAL A 259 17.25 -1.06 8.22
CA VAL A 259 16.15 -1.05 7.24
C VAL A 259 15.05 -0.06 7.66
N PHE A 260 14.78 0.90 6.79
CA PHE A 260 13.70 1.88 6.95
C PHE A 260 12.55 1.49 6.05
N ILE A 261 11.36 1.31 6.62
CA ILE A 261 10.13 1.09 5.88
C ILE A 261 9.36 2.41 5.91
N VAL A 262 9.33 3.09 4.77
CA VAL A 262 8.86 4.46 4.66
C VAL A 262 7.64 4.50 3.79
N GLY A 263 6.62 5.23 4.22
CA GLY A 263 5.46 5.43 3.37
C GLY A 263 4.37 6.26 3.99
N VAL A 264 3.17 6.15 3.45
CA VAL A 264 1.96 6.72 4.03
C VAL A 264 1.20 5.70 4.88
N ALA A 265 0.36 6.18 5.78
CA ALA A 265 -0.55 5.37 6.57
C ALA A 265 -1.82 6.14 6.92
N GLY A 266 -2.83 5.42 7.41
CA GLY A 266 -4.03 6.00 8.00
C GLY A 266 -3.79 6.31 9.47
N GLY A 267 -4.17 7.50 9.92
CA GLY A 267 -4.12 7.89 11.33
C GLY A 267 -5.21 7.21 12.12
N VAL A 268 -4.90 6.78 13.35
CA VAL A 268 -5.91 6.33 14.31
C VAL A 268 -6.43 7.55 15.08
N PRO A 269 -7.69 7.96 14.89
CA PRO A 269 -8.19 9.14 15.54
C PRO A 269 -8.43 8.91 17.04
N HIS A 270 -7.89 9.82 17.85
CA HIS A 270 -8.28 9.99 19.25
C HIS A 270 -9.13 11.24 19.37
N TYR A 271 -10.43 11.08 19.64
CA TYR A 271 -11.36 12.21 19.61
C TYR A 271 -11.25 13.15 20.82
N THR A 272 -10.73 12.65 21.95
CA THR A 272 -10.67 13.39 23.22
C THR A 272 -9.26 13.69 23.70
N ASP A 273 -8.26 12.93 23.24
CA ASP A 273 -6.87 13.05 23.68
C ASP A 273 -6.03 13.72 22.59
N TYR A 274 -5.76 15.02 22.74
CA TYR A 274 -4.91 15.77 21.81
C TYR A 274 -3.50 15.17 21.65
N LYS A 275 -2.92 14.61 22.73
CA LYS A 275 -1.54 14.12 22.69
C LYS A 275 -1.43 12.88 21.81
N LYS A 276 -2.42 12.00 21.87
CA LYS A 276 -2.53 10.79 21.03
C LYS A 276 -3.22 11.03 19.70
N HIS A 277 -3.88 12.17 19.52
CA HIS A 277 -4.57 12.49 18.28
C HIS A 277 -3.57 12.81 17.17
N VAL A 278 -3.60 11.96 16.14
CA VAL A 278 -2.79 12.08 14.94
C VAL A 278 -3.61 12.78 13.87
N ARG A 279 -3.04 13.80 13.21
CA ARG A 279 -3.69 14.59 12.14
C ARG A 279 -3.10 14.30 10.76
N LEU A 280 -3.76 14.75 9.70
CA LEU A 280 -3.20 14.63 8.36
C LEU A 280 -1.94 15.50 8.22
N GLY A 281 -0.91 14.92 7.62
CA GLY A 281 0.42 15.51 7.51
C GLY A 281 1.32 15.28 8.73
N ASP A 282 0.81 14.72 9.83
CA ASP A 282 1.67 14.25 10.93
C ASP A 282 2.48 13.01 10.48
N VAL A 283 3.51 12.68 11.26
CA VAL A 283 4.33 11.48 11.04
C VAL A 283 4.29 10.60 12.27
N VAL A 284 3.96 9.32 12.07
CA VAL A 284 3.98 8.27 13.09
C VAL A 284 5.21 7.41 12.86
N ILE A 285 6.01 7.22 13.91
CA ILE A 285 7.19 6.36 13.93
C ILE A 285 6.88 5.15 14.80
N SER A 286 7.17 3.95 14.29
CA SER A 286 6.95 2.70 15.03
C SER A 286 7.74 2.69 16.32
N TYR A 287 7.03 2.63 17.45
CA TYR A 287 7.60 2.64 18.79
C TYR A 287 6.67 1.87 19.73
N VAL A 288 7.18 1.38 20.86
CA VAL A 288 6.35 0.66 21.84
C VAL A 288 5.28 1.57 22.46
N ASP A 289 4.09 1.04 22.71
CA ASP A 289 3.17 1.74 23.61
C ASP A 289 3.76 1.72 25.03
N LYS A 290 4.29 2.87 25.47
CA LYS A 290 4.92 3.03 26.79
C LYS A 290 4.01 2.62 27.93
N GLN A 291 2.70 2.86 27.84
CA GLN A 291 1.77 2.47 28.91
C GLN A 291 1.63 0.95 29.01
N ARG A 292 1.67 0.26 27.87
CA ARG A 292 1.60 -1.21 27.81
C ARG A 292 2.92 -1.89 28.11
N ALA A 293 4.05 -1.28 27.73
CA ALA A 293 5.38 -1.78 28.05
C ALA A 293 5.60 -1.91 29.56
N LEU A 294 4.96 -1.03 30.36
CA LEU A 294 4.99 -1.11 31.83
C LEU A 294 4.24 -2.33 32.37
N LEU A 295 3.25 -2.85 31.65
CA LEU A 295 2.42 -3.98 32.05
C LEU A 295 3.02 -5.33 31.60
N ASN A 296 3.70 -5.37 30.45
CA ASN A 296 4.29 -6.57 29.87
C ASN A 296 5.78 -6.37 29.61
N SER A 297 6.65 -6.94 30.45
CA SER A 297 8.10 -6.65 30.43
C SER A 297 8.91 -7.43 29.39
N LYS A 298 8.37 -8.50 28.80
CA LYS A 298 9.15 -9.41 27.93
C LYS A 298 9.07 -9.08 26.44
N GLU A 299 7.99 -8.46 25.97
CA GLU A 299 7.80 -8.16 24.55
C GLU A 299 7.41 -6.68 24.38
N LYS A 300 8.11 -5.99 23.48
CA LYS A 300 7.86 -4.59 23.14
C LYS A 300 7.41 -4.49 21.67
N PRO A 301 6.22 -5.00 21.30
CA PRO A 301 5.76 -4.96 19.92
C PRO A 301 5.59 -3.53 19.41
N TYR A 302 6.19 -3.20 18.27
CA TYR A 302 6.05 -1.89 17.61
C TYR A 302 5.08 -1.96 16.43
N VAL A 303 4.92 -3.16 15.87
CA VAL A 303 4.02 -3.41 14.75
C VAL A 303 3.13 -4.62 15.05
N TYR A 304 1.86 -4.49 14.72
CA TYR A 304 0.85 -5.53 14.87
C TYR A 304 0.23 -5.85 13.52
N VAL A 305 0.46 -7.05 13.00
CA VAL A 305 -0.12 -7.52 11.74
C VAL A 305 -1.32 -8.42 12.04
N TYR A 306 -2.50 -7.94 11.65
CA TYR A 306 -3.74 -8.70 11.67
C TYR A 306 -3.78 -9.69 10.50
N LYS A 307 -4.10 -10.96 10.78
CA LYS A 307 -4.32 -11.98 9.75
C LYS A 307 -5.80 -12.31 9.63
N THR A 308 -6.32 -13.13 10.53
CA THR A 308 -7.71 -13.58 10.54
C THR A 308 -8.14 -13.92 11.96
N GLY A 309 -9.32 -13.44 12.38
CA GLY A 309 -9.84 -13.69 13.72
C GLY A 309 -8.95 -13.05 14.79
N ASP A 310 -8.52 -13.83 15.77
CA ASP A 310 -7.62 -13.38 16.84
C ASP A 310 -6.12 -13.58 16.54
N ASP A 311 -5.75 -14.08 15.36
CA ASP A 311 -4.35 -14.27 14.97
C ASP A 311 -3.68 -12.92 14.65
N VAL A 312 -2.75 -12.53 15.53
CA VAL A 312 -1.97 -11.29 15.44
C VAL A 312 -0.49 -11.63 15.51
N LYS A 313 0.25 -11.22 14.49
CA LYS A 313 1.71 -11.32 14.48
C LYS A 313 2.33 -10.01 14.90
N THR A 314 3.29 -10.07 15.82
CA THR A 314 3.98 -8.90 16.37
C THR A 314 5.39 -8.81 15.82
N TYR A 315 5.88 -7.57 15.68
CA TYR A 315 7.24 -7.29 15.24
C TYR A 315 7.85 -6.16 16.05
N PHE A 316 9.13 -6.31 16.37
CA PHE A 316 9.96 -5.30 17.02
C PHE A 316 11.43 -5.59 16.68
N PRO A 317 12.27 -4.54 16.53
CA PRO A 317 13.69 -4.74 16.31
C PRO A 317 14.37 -5.25 17.59
N VAL A 318 15.50 -5.94 17.42
CA VAL A 318 16.35 -6.31 18.57
C VAL A 318 17.18 -5.11 19.03
N ASN A 319 17.58 -4.26 18.09
CA ASN A 319 18.31 -3.03 18.34
C ASN A 319 17.39 -1.80 18.18
N ASP A 320 17.14 -1.11 19.30
CA ASP A 320 16.26 0.08 19.39
C ASP A 320 16.98 1.41 19.13
N SER A 321 18.23 1.41 18.65
CA SER A 321 19.01 2.64 18.42
C SER A 321 18.28 3.65 17.53
N LEU A 322 17.64 3.19 16.44
CA LEU A 322 16.86 4.05 15.55
C LEU A 322 15.66 4.69 16.28
N GLN A 323 15.00 3.92 17.15
CA GLN A 323 13.88 4.37 17.95
C GLN A 323 14.29 5.34 19.06
N GLN A 324 15.47 5.17 19.65
CA GLN A 324 16.04 6.12 20.60
C GLN A 324 16.36 7.47 19.94
N ILE A 325 16.88 7.45 18.70
CA ILE A 325 17.08 8.68 17.92
C ILE A 325 15.73 9.36 17.65
N ALA A 326 14.72 8.60 17.23
CA ALA A 326 13.37 9.13 17.02
C ALA A 326 12.76 9.71 18.30
N GLU A 327 13.00 9.08 19.46
CA GLU A 327 12.59 9.58 20.77
C GLU A 327 13.28 10.89 21.14
N SER A 328 14.59 11.00 20.90
CA SER A 328 15.33 12.24 21.08
C SER A 328 14.82 13.36 20.15
N LEU A 329 14.50 13.03 18.89
CA LEU A 329 13.91 13.99 17.96
C LEU A 329 12.54 14.49 18.42
N GLN A 330 11.68 13.59 18.93
CA GLN A 330 10.37 13.96 19.47
C GLN A 330 10.50 14.82 20.73
N ALA A 331 11.41 14.46 21.65
CA ALA A 331 11.63 15.19 22.90
C ALA A 331 12.17 16.61 22.68
N ASN A 332 12.97 16.81 21.63
CA ASN A 332 13.58 18.09 21.28
C ASN A 332 12.76 18.90 20.26
N MET A 333 11.52 18.51 19.96
CA MET A 333 10.67 19.17 18.96
C MET A 333 10.48 20.68 19.19
N GLU A 334 10.49 21.14 20.44
CA GLU A 334 10.35 22.57 20.75
C GLU A 334 11.63 23.38 20.46
N LEU A 335 12.79 22.73 20.50
CA LEU A 335 14.09 23.37 20.27
C LEU A 335 14.53 23.28 18.82
N LYS A 336 14.36 22.11 18.19
CA LYS A 336 14.90 21.83 16.86
C LYS A 336 14.00 20.88 16.06
N ARG A 337 13.64 21.30 14.85
CA ARG A 337 12.83 20.53 13.90
C ARG A 337 13.54 20.39 12.56
N PRO A 338 14.60 19.56 12.46
CA PRO A 338 15.41 19.47 11.24
C PRO A 338 14.60 19.01 10.02
N TRP A 339 13.58 18.16 10.21
CA TRP A 339 12.71 17.69 9.12
C TRP A 339 11.92 18.83 8.46
N GLU A 340 11.60 19.92 9.14
CA GLU A 340 10.88 21.05 8.52
C GLU A 340 11.73 21.69 7.42
N LYS A 341 13.06 21.81 7.63
CA LYS A 341 13.98 22.30 6.60
C LYS A 341 14.07 21.32 5.44
N TYR A 342 14.30 20.03 5.72
CA TYR A 342 14.42 19.02 4.67
C TYR A 342 13.15 18.89 3.82
N LEU A 343 11.99 19.03 4.46
CA LEU A 343 10.70 19.06 3.80
C LEU A 343 10.61 20.23 2.83
N LEU A 344 10.95 21.45 3.27
CA LEU A 344 10.92 22.64 2.40
C LEU A 344 11.90 22.54 1.23
N ASP A 345 13.14 22.12 1.50
CA ASP A 345 14.16 21.95 0.46
C ASP A 345 13.72 20.92 -0.60
N ALA A 346 13.15 19.80 -0.15
CA ALA A 346 12.65 18.76 -1.05
C ALA A 346 11.39 19.18 -1.81
N GLN A 347 10.47 19.94 -1.19
CA GLN A 347 9.30 20.51 -1.87
C GLN A 347 9.72 21.42 -3.02
N GLN A 348 10.70 22.30 -2.80
CA GLN A 348 11.21 23.19 -3.85
C GLN A 348 11.87 22.40 -4.99
N SER A 349 12.67 21.38 -4.65
CA SER A 349 13.30 20.50 -5.64
C SER A 349 12.26 19.74 -6.46
N LEU A 350 11.22 19.17 -5.83
CA LEU A 350 10.18 18.40 -6.51
C LEU A 350 9.27 19.29 -7.37
N ALA A 351 8.90 20.48 -6.89
CA ALA A 351 8.08 21.43 -7.67
C ALA A 351 8.74 21.85 -8.99
N GLN A 352 10.07 21.83 -9.07
CA GLN A 352 10.81 22.13 -10.31
C GLN A 352 10.94 20.92 -11.25
N LYS A 353 10.73 19.70 -10.75
CA LYS A 353 11.14 18.46 -11.42
C LYS A 353 10.02 17.47 -11.71
N THR A 354 8.91 17.57 -10.98
CA THR A 354 7.77 16.65 -11.07
C THR A 354 6.47 17.42 -11.25
N GLU A 355 5.52 16.85 -11.98
CA GLU A 355 4.17 17.41 -12.10
C GLU A 355 3.32 17.22 -10.83
N SER A 356 3.74 16.32 -9.95
CA SER A 356 3.06 16.02 -8.69
C SER A 356 3.23 17.14 -7.67
N ASP A 357 2.12 17.58 -7.07
CA ASP A 357 2.13 18.57 -6.00
C ASP A 357 2.46 17.90 -4.65
N PHE A 358 3.59 18.28 -4.07
CA PHE A 358 4.04 17.87 -2.73
C PHE A 358 3.84 18.98 -1.68
N GLY A 359 3.19 20.08 -2.06
CA GLY A 359 2.80 21.17 -1.17
C GLY A 359 1.84 20.68 -0.08
N ARG A 360 1.83 21.40 1.05
CA ARG A 360 0.89 21.09 2.12
C ARG A 360 -0.53 21.46 1.67
N PRO A 361 -1.51 20.53 1.72
CA PRO A 361 -2.89 20.87 1.43
C PRO A 361 -3.47 21.85 2.46
N ASP A 362 -4.56 22.54 2.09
CA ASP A 362 -5.30 23.41 2.99
C ASP A 362 -5.76 22.61 4.24
N GLY A 363 -5.50 23.14 5.43
CA GLY A 363 -5.87 22.54 6.70
C GLY A 363 -7.37 22.25 6.84
N LYS A 364 -8.25 22.98 6.12
CA LYS A 364 -9.70 22.70 6.07
C LYS A 364 -10.05 21.35 5.44
N THR A 365 -9.08 20.71 4.80
CA THR A 365 -9.24 19.45 4.10
C THR A 365 -8.77 18.26 4.94
N ASP A 366 -8.20 18.54 6.12
CA ASP A 366 -8.13 17.57 7.21
C ASP A 366 -9.51 17.50 7.87
N LYS A 367 -10.24 16.44 7.57
CA LYS A 367 -11.59 16.19 8.06
C LYS A 367 -11.63 14.90 8.83
N LEU A 368 -12.10 14.99 10.07
CA LEU A 368 -12.27 13.85 10.95
C LEU A 368 -13.72 13.40 10.96
N PHE A 369 -13.94 12.10 10.80
CA PHE A 369 -15.25 11.48 10.85
C PHE A 369 -15.34 10.45 11.97
N MET A 370 -16.48 10.40 12.64
CA MET A 370 -16.79 9.42 13.67
C MET A 370 -17.97 8.56 13.23
N ASN A 371 -17.81 7.25 13.29
CA ASN A 371 -18.89 6.30 13.04
C ASN A 371 -19.80 6.23 14.29
N ILE A 372 -21.10 6.49 14.09
CA ILE A 372 -22.11 6.49 15.16
C ILE A 372 -23.01 5.23 15.14
N GLY A 373 -22.71 4.27 14.26
CA GLY A 373 -23.49 3.05 14.05
C GLY A 373 -24.31 3.10 12.76
N ASN A 374 -24.82 1.94 12.32
CA ASN A 374 -25.65 1.78 11.12
C ASN A 374 -25.05 2.37 9.82
N ASN A 375 -23.73 2.37 9.69
CA ASN A 375 -22.98 3.03 8.60
C ASN A 375 -23.20 4.54 8.48
N GLU A 376 -23.68 5.19 9.54
CA GLU A 376 -23.75 6.64 9.63
C GLU A 376 -22.44 7.20 10.21
N VAL A 377 -21.95 8.26 9.57
CA VAL A 377 -20.75 8.98 9.98
C VAL A 377 -21.07 10.45 10.19
N ILE A 378 -20.49 11.04 11.24
CA ILE A 378 -20.58 12.47 11.52
C ILE A 378 -19.20 13.10 11.39
N GLU A 379 -19.13 14.31 10.82
CA GLU A 379 -17.91 15.13 10.85
C GLU A 379 -17.75 15.68 12.26
N VAL A 380 -16.56 15.50 12.85
CA VAL A 380 -16.24 15.95 14.21
C VAL A 380 -15.01 16.84 14.17
N ALA A 381 -14.96 17.82 15.08
CA ALA A 381 -13.80 18.67 15.20
C ALA A 381 -12.60 17.88 15.76
N HIS A 382 -11.39 18.23 15.31
CA HIS A 382 -10.18 17.72 15.92
C HIS A 382 -10.07 18.22 17.37
N PRO A 383 -9.55 17.41 18.31
CA PRO A 383 -9.20 17.91 19.63
C PRO A 383 -8.18 19.03 19.49
N ILE A 384 -8.39 20.13 20.23
CA ILE A 384 -7.60 21.35 20.16
C ILE A 384 -6.47 21.27 21.21
N ALA A 385 -5.28 21.78 20.87
CA ALA A 385 -4.26 22.11 21.86
C ALA A 385 -4.19 23.59 22.14
N ALA A 386 -3.62 23.93 23.29
CA ALA A 386 -3.23 25.29 23.63
C ALA A 386 -2.17 25.90 22.68
N ASP A 387 -1.50 25.09 21.85
CA ASP A 387 -0.34 25.47 21.04
C ASP A 387 -0.67 25.87 19.58
N GLU A 388 -1.94 26.15 19.25
CA GLU A 388 -2.31 26.68 17.94
C GLU A 388 -1.82 28.13 17.77
N ILE A 389 -0.64 28.30 17.16
CA ILE A 389 -0.14 29.62 16.75
C ILE A 389 -0.70 29.92 15.35
N ASN A 390 -1.54 30.97 15.25
CA ASN A 390 -2.08 31.51 13.99
C ASN A 390 -2.93 30.54 13.14
N GLY A 391 -3.57 29.53 13.74
CA GLY A 391 -4.50 28.63 13.05
C GLY A 391 -3.85 27.67 12.04
N VAL A 392 -2.50 27.58 12.00
CA VAL A 392 -1.76 26.63 11.17
C VAL A 392 -1.13 25.58 12.07
N THR A 393 -1.67 24.37 12.05
CA THR A 393 -1.07 23.25 12.78
C THR A 393 0.20 22.78 12.09
N ARG A 394 1.33 22.83 12.79
CA ARG A 394 2.59 22.26 12.29
C ARG A 394 2.52 20.72 12.36
N PRO A 395 3.14 20.00 11.41
CA PRO A 395 3.27 18.54 11.51
C PRO A 395 3.89 18.12 12.84
N ARG A 396 3.30 17.14 13.50
CA ARG A 396 3.81 16.55 14.73
C ARG A 396 4.45 15.19 14.45
N LEU A 397 5.42 14.84 15.30
CA LEU A 397 5.97 13.49 15.36
C LEU A 397 5.29 12.73 16.49
N HIS A 398 4.79 11.55 16.17
CA HIS A 398 4.16 10.64 17.10
C HIS A 398 4.97 9.35 17.19
N LEU A 399 5.16 8.86 18.40
CA LEU A 399 5.81 7.58 18.65
C LEU A 399 4.75 6.61 19.15
N GLY A 400 4.50 5.55 18.41
CA GLY A 400 3.60 4.51 18.87
C GLY A 400 3.45 3.35 17.91
N PRO A 401 2.66 2.34 18.30
CA PRO A 401 2.50 1.14 17.50
C PRO A 401 1.75 1.38 16.20
N ILE A 402 2.11 0.61 15.18
CA ILE A 402 1.46 0.64 13.86
C ILE A 402 0.75 -0.70 13.61
N GLY A 403 -0.51 -0.63 13.20
CA GLY A 403 -1.27 -1.80 12.77
C GLY A 403 -1.12 -2.04 11.28
N SER A 404 -1.13 -3.30 10.85
CA SER A 404 -1.20 -3.63 9.43
C SER A 404 -2.15 -4.79 9.16
N GLY A 405 -2.90 -4.71 8.07
CA GLY A 405 -3.70 -5.84 7.59
C GLY A 405 -4.86 -5.40 6.70
N ARG A 406 -5.09 -6.15 5.61
CA ARG A 406 -6.16 -5.83 4.64
C ARG A 406 -7.54 -5.76 5.29
N ASP A 407 -7.87 -6.80 6.04
CA ASP A 407 -9.19 -6.95 6.66
C ASP A 407 -9.35 -5.97 7.84
N LEU A 408 -8.26 -5.71 8.55
CA LEU A 408 -8.18 -4.69 9.60
C LEU A 408 -8.58 -3.31 9.06
N VAL A 409 -7.98 -2.90 7.94
CA VAL A 409 -8.24 -1.58 7.35
C VAL A 409 -9.64 -1.48 6.76
N ARG A 410 -10.15 -2.57 6.15
CA ARG A 410 -11.44 -2.55 5.46
C ARG A 410 -12.65 -2.41 6.37
N ASN A 411 -12.55 -2.85 7.62
CA ASN A 411 -13.66 -2.83 8.57
C ASN A 411 -13.40 -1.80 9.68
N ASP A 412 -14.20 -0.74 9.73
CA ASP A 412 -14.06 0.37 10.67
C ASP A 412 -14.17 -0.04 12.15
N ASP A 413 -15.11 -0.95 12.47
CA ASP A 413 -15.27 -1.48 13.81
C ASP A 413 -14.07 -2.32 14.23
N LEU A 414 -13.59 -3.17 13.34
CA LEU A 414 -12.40 -3.99 13.57
C LEU A 414 -11.18 -3.10 13.76
N ARG A 415 -10.97 -2.10 12.89
CA ARG A 415 -9.89 -1.12 12.99
C ARG A 415 -9.91 -0.41 14.34
N THR A 416 -11.08 0.09 14.75
CA THR A 416 -11.26 0.81 16.02
C THR A 416 -11.01 -0.09 17.23
N LYS A 417 -11.58 -1.31 17.23
CA LYS A 417 -11.39 -2.28 18.31
C LYS A 417 -9.93 -2.72 18.42
N PHE A 418 -9.28 -2.99 17.30
CA PHE A 418 -7.88 -3.41 17.23
C PHE A 418 -6.94 -2.29 17.65
N ALA A 419 -7.18 -1.06 17.18
CA ALA A 419 -6.44 0.12 17.59
C ALA A 419 -6.52 0.36 19.10
N ARG A 420 -7.73 0.26 19.68
CA ARG A 420 -7.91 0.34 21.14
C ARG A 420 -7.24 -0.82 21.87
N LYS A 421 -7.34 -2.04 21.33
CA LYS A 421 -6.76 -3.26 21.93
C LYS A 421 -5.25 -3.22 22.00
N PHE A 422 -4.56 -2.56 21.05
CA PHE A 422 -3.10 -2.54 20.95
C PHE A 422 -2.45 -1.15 21.08
N GLY A 423 -3.26 -0.09 21.26
CA GLY A 423 -2.75 1.28 21.40
C GLY A 423 -2.18 1.86 20.10
N LEU A 424 -2.73 1.46 18.96
CA LEU A 424 -2.21 1.89 17.65
C LEU A 424 -2.39 3.39 17.41
N LEU A 425 -1.43 4.01 16.73
CA LEU A 425 -1.51 5.40 16.26
C LEU A 425 -1.68 5.50 14.74
N ALA A 426 -1.30 4.46 13.99
CA ALA A 426 -1.49 4.39 12.56
C ALA A 426 -1.85 2.98 12.09
N THR A 427 -2.47 2.90 10.91
CA THR A 427 -2.81 1.65 10.23
C THR A 427 -2.38 1.67 8.77
N ASP A 428 -1.86 0.53 8.31
CA ASP A 428 -1.39 0.30 6.94
C ASP A 428 -1.94 -1.06 6.45
N VAL A 429 -1.75 -1.36 5.18
CA VAL A 429 -2.20 -2.58 4.50
C VAL A 429 -1.02 -3.48 4.14
N GLU A 430 0.22 -2.97 4.16
CA GLU A 430 1.35 -3.52 3.41
C GLU A 430 2.66 -3.64 4.20
N MET A 431 2.71 -4.55 5.17
CA MET A 431 3.92 -4.72 5.99
C MET A 431 4.36 -6.17 6.22
N SER A 432 3.46 -7.14 6.14
CA SER A 432 3.72 -8.51 6.61
C SER A 432 4.90 -9.16 5.88
N SER A 433 4.88 -9.20 4.55
CA SER A 433 5.91 -9.85 3.75
C SER A 433 7.25 -9.11 3.77
N VAL A 434 7.23 -7.77 3.92
CA VAL A 434 8.44 -6.96 4.09
C VAL A 434 9.11 -7.30 5.41
N LEU A 435 8.35 -7.29 6.51
CA LEU A 435 8.86 -7.59 7.85
C LEU A 435 9.36 -9.04 7.96
N ASP A 436 8.63 -9.98 7.37
CA ASP A 436 9.04 -11.39 7.29
C ASP A 436 10.37 -11.55 6.55
N SER A 437 10.56 -10.79 5.47
CA SER A 437 11.80 -10.82 4.70
C SER A 437 12.96 -10.16 5.45
N ILE A 438 12.72 -9.07 6.17
CA ILE A 438 13.75 -8.40 6.99
C ILE A 438 14.26 -9.36 8.08
N ILE A 439 13.34 -9.96 8.85
CA ILE A 439 13.68 -10.88 9.94
C ILE A 439 14.30 -12.16 9.39
N GLY A 440 13.74 -12.72 8.31
CA GLY A 440 14.27 -13.92 7.66
C GLY A 440 15.68 -13.74 7.08
N ASN A 441 16.10 -12.50 6.80
CA ASN A 441 17.46 -12.15 6.39
C ASN A 441 18.32 -11.65 7.57
N CYS A 442 17.92 -11.94 8.80
CA CYS A 442 18.64 -11.62 10.05
C CYS A 442 18.97 -10.13 10.21
N ARG A 443 18.09 -9.23 9.76
CA ARG A 443 18.24 -7.79 9.97
C ARG A 443 17.56 -7.38 11.26
N GLU A 444 18.38 -7.06 12.25
CA GLU A 444 17.96 -6.81 13.63
C GLU A 444 17.55 -5.36 13.91
N SER A 445 17.92 -4.43 13.02
CA SER A 445 17.63 -3.00 13.15
C SER A 445 16.70 -2.55 12.03
N PHE A 446 15.44 -2.28 12.38
CA PHE A 446 14.47 -1.70 11.44
C PHE A 446 13.55 -0.70 12.12
N ILE A 447 13.03 0.24 11.32
CA ILE A 447 12.09 1.27 11.79
C ILE A 447 11.06 1.56 10.71
N LEU A 448 9.82 1.80 11.11
CA LEU A 448 8.76 2.24 10.21
C LEU A 448 8.48 3.72 10.48
N ILE A 449 8.47 4.52 9.42
CA ILE A 449 8.19 5.96 9.49
C ILE A 449 7.08 6.25 8.49
N LYS A 450 5.90 6.63 8.99
CA LYS A 450 4.67 6.72 8.21
C LYS A 450 4.05 8.09 8.30
N GLY A 451 3.91 8.74 7.15
CA GLY A 451 3.20 10.01 7.02
C GLY A 451 1.70 9.77 6.93
N ILE A 452 0.91 10.61 7.58
CA ILE A 452 -0.53 10.38 7.69
C ILE A 452 -1.27 11.13 6.59
N SER A 453 -1.98 10.39 5.74
CA SER A 453 -2.69 10.93 4.57
C SER A 453 -4.20 10.69 4.57
N ASP A 454 -4.70 9.82 5.45
CA ASP A 454 -6.12 9.68 5.75
C ASP A 454 -6.32 9.07 7.16
N TYR A 455 -7.52 8.62 7.51
CA TYR A 455 -7.86 7.95 8.78
C TYR A 455 -8.18 6.46 8.61
N LYS A 456 -7.63 5.82 7.57
CA LYS A 456 -7.88 4.43 7.17
C LYS A 456 -6.58 3.67 6.87
N ASP A 457 -6.01 3.80 5.67
CA ASP A 457 -4.79 3.11 5.21
C ASP A 457 -3.69 4.02 4.67
N GLY A 458 -3.98 5.30 4.51
CA GLY A 458 -3.13 6.27 3.84
C GLY A 458 -3.32 6.30 2.31
N MET A 459 -4.10 5.37 1.75
CA MET A 459 -4.30 5.24 0.31
C MET A 459 -5.66 5.74 -0.17
N SER A 460 -6.58 6.02 0.75
CA SER A 460 -7.97 6.37 0.46
C SER A 460 -8.13 7.78 -0.11
N THR A 461 -7.25 8.71 0.25
CA THR A 461 -7.28 10.08 -0.30
C THR A 461 -5.95 10.50 -0.91
N ARG A 462 -5.98 10.98 -2.17
CA ARG A 462 -4.77 11.41 -2.90
C ARG A 462 -4.24 12.76 -2.42
N LYS A 463 -5.13 13.62 -1.93
CA LYS A 463 -4.84 15.02 -1.62
C LYS A 463 -3.68 15.18 -0.64
N TRP A 464 -3.60 14.32 0.38
CA TRP A 464 -2.57 14.40 1.41
C TRP A 464 -1.41 13.41 1.20
N GLN A 465 -1.53 12.44 0.28
CA GLN A 465 -0.53 11.37 0.11
C GLN A 465 0.86 11.91 -0.20
N ASN A 466 0.98 12.82 -1.16
CA ASN A 466 2.28 13.35 -1.56
C ASN A 466 2.95 14.11 -0.40
N TYR A 467 2.23 15.03 0.24
CA TYR A 467 2.74 15.78 1.39
C TYR A 467 3.11 14.87 2.57
N ALA A 468 2.25 13.89 2.88
CA ALA A 468 2.48 12.93 3.95
C ALA A 468 3.73 12.07 3.67
N ALA A 469 3.86 11.55 2.45
CA ALA A 469 5.03 10.80 2.00
C ALA A 469 6.32 11.63 2.14
N LEU A 470 6.28 12.90 1.75
CA LEU A 470 7.43 13.81 1.87
C LEU A 470 7.76 14.14 3.33
N SER A 471 6.74 14.32 4.16
CA SER A 471 6.91 14.53 5.60
C SER A 471 7.59 13.33 6.26
N ALA A 472 7.17 12.11 5.92
CA ALA A 472 7.82 10.89 6.37
C ALA A 472 9.29 10.80 5.92
N ALA A 473 9.57 11.08 4.64
CA ALA A 473 10.92 11.08 4.09
C ALA A 473 11.84 12.12 4.76
N ALA A 474 11.32 13.31 5.07
CA ALA A 474 12.09 14.34 5.78
C ALA A 474 12.45 13.92 7.22
N VAL A 475 11.57 13.17 7.89
CA VAL A 475 11.84 12.57 9.20
C VAL A 475 12.88 11.46 9.08
N VAL A 476 12.82 10.63 8.04
CA VAL A 476 13.85 9.62 7.75
C VAL A 476 15.23 10.28 7.63
N LYS A 477 15.33 11.38 6.85
CA LYS A 477 16.59 12.14 6.72
C LYS A 477 17.08 12.64 8.08
N SER A 478 16.18 13.10 8.94
CA SER A 478 16.51 13.56 10.29
C SER A 478 17.01 12.44 11.20
N VAL A 479 16.40 11.26 11.15
CA VAL A 479 16.83 10.08 11.92
C VAL A 479 18.21 9.62 11.44
N ILE A 480 18.43 9.50 10.13
CA ILE A 480 19.72 9.08 9.57
C ILE A 480 20.83 10.08 9.91
N CYS A 481 20.56 11.39 9.84
CA CYS A 481 21.53 12.41 10.26
C CYS A 481 21.82 12.41 11.77
N GLY A 482 20.99 11.76 12.58
CA GLY A 482 21.22 11.56 14.01
C GLY A 482 21.96 10.25 14.35
N MET A 483 22.26 9.41 13.35
CA MET A 483 23.06 8.19 13.54
C MET A 483 24.55 8.53 13.61
N ASP A 484 25.31 7.71 14.32
CA ASP A 484 26.77 7.79 14.32
C ASP A 484 27.33 7.47 12.94
N ALA A 485 28.36 8.19 12.52
CA ALA A 485 29.03 7.94 11.25
C ALA A 485 29.51 6.48 11.17
N PRO A 486 29.40 5.83 10.00
CA PRO A 486 29.82 4.45 9.85
C PRO A 486 31.31 4.33 10.16
N THR A 487 31.70 3.37 11.01
CA THR A 487 33.10 3.19 11.45
C THR A 487 34.02 2.64 10.35
N ASN A 488 33.47 2.26 9.19
CA ASN A 488 34.15 1.56 8.10
C ASN A 488 34.23 2.40 6.82
N VAL A 489 34.58 3.69 6.92
CA VAL A 489 34.90 4.53 5.75
C VAL A 489 36.28 4.19 5.19
#